data_AF-A0A7Y1X9P1-F1
#
_entry.id   AF-A0A7Y1X9P1-F1
#
_cell.length_a   1.000
_cell.length_b   1.000
_cell.length_c   1.000
_cell.angle_alpha   90.00
_cell.angle_beta   90.00
_cell.angle_gamma   90.00
#
_symmetry.space_group_name_H-M   'P 1'
#
loop_
_entity.id
_entity.type
_entity.pdbx_description
1 polymer ?
#
loop_
_entity_poly.entity_id
_entity_poly.type
_entity_poly.pdbx_seq_one_letter_code
_entity_poly.pdbx_strand_id
1 'polypeptide(L)'
;LARILFLFLTTSVVAVIPASALTFGDFPLYNTYELAPRVFDLTALEDQQIAGLIMKVATIPITWLAIGVMFFRWAKQEGVPSSQPRHVDS
;
A
#
# COMPACT_ATOMS: atom_id res chain seq x y z
N LEU A 1 -7.16 15.30 -6.02
CA LEU A 1 -7.11 15.11 -4.55
C LEU A 1 -7.84 13.85 -4.05
N ALA A 2 -9.16 13.71 -4.25
CA ALA A 2 -9.96 12.60 -3.67
C ALA A 2 -9.44 11.18 -4.00
N ARG A 3 -8.96 10.95 -5.24
CA ARG A 3 -8.39 9.66 -5.65
C ARG A 3 -7.07 9.32 -4.93
N ILE A 4 -6.26 10.33 -4.60
CA ILE A 4 -5.01 10.18 -3.85
C ILE A 4 -5.32 9.80 -2.40
N LEU A 5 -6.28 10.51 -1.77
CA LEU A 5 -6.77 10.20 -0.43
C LEU A 5 -7.39 8.80 -0.35
N PHE A 6 -8.20 8.42 -1.34
CA PHE A 6 -8.79 7.09 -1.41
C PHE A 6 -7.73 6.00 -1.45
N LEU A 7 -6.72 6.11 -2.34
CA LEU A 7 -5.64 5.14 -2.42
C LEU A 7 -4.82 5.08 -1.13
N PHE A 8 -4.52 6.24 -0.54
CA PHE A 8 -3.80 6.28 0.73
C PHE A 8 -4.56 5.59 1.85
N LEU A 9 -5.84 5.93 2.06
CA LEU A 9 -6.65 5.40 3.15
C LEU A 9 -6.94 3.91 2.98
N THR A 10 -7.38 3.49 1.79
CA THR A 10 -7.70 2.08 1.53
C THR A 10 -6.47 1.19 1.63
N THR A 11 -5.36 1.58 1.01
CA THR A 11 -4.13 0.78 1.04
C THR A 11 -3.52 0.74 2.45
N SER A 12 -3.56 1.86 3.19
CA SER A 12 -3.07 1.88 4.57
C SER A 12 -3.89 0.99 5.49
N VAL A 13 -5.22 1.06 5.46
CA VAL A 13 -6.05 0.27 6.39
C VAL A 13 -5.97 -1.23 6.07
N VAL A 14 -6.09 -1.60 4.79
CA VAL A 14 -6.13 -3.01 4.37
C VAL A 14 -4.79 -3.71 4.64
N ALA A 15 -3.66 -3.01 4.49
CA ALA A 15 -2.35 -3.61 4.73
C ALA A 15 -1.91 -3.54 6.19
N VAL A 16 -2.16 -2.43 6.89
CA VAL A 16 -1.61 -2.20 8.25
C VAL A 16 -2.25 -3.12 9.27
N ILE A 17 -3.55 -3.40 9.19
CA ILE A 17 -4.25 -4.22 10.19
C ILE A 17 -3.71 -5.67 10.18
N PRO A 18 -3.70 -6.40 9.05
CA PRO A 18 -3.15 -7.76 9.01
C PRO A 18 -1.65 -7.77 9.30
N ALA A 19 -0.87 -6.84 8.73
CA ALA A 19 0.58 -6.79 8.97
C ALA A 19 0.91 -6.60 10.45
N SER A 20 0.16 -5.75 11.15
CA SER A 20 0.36 -5.52 12.60
C SER A 20 0.00 -6.75 13.42
N ALA A 21 -1.08 -7.44 13.08
CA ALA A 21 -1.46 -8.69 13.74
C ALA A 21 -0.39 -9.78 13.57
N LEU A 22 0.19 -9.89 12.37
CA LEU A 22 1.27 -10.85 12.08
C LEU A 22 2.59 -10.48 12.78
N THR A 23 2.93 -9.19 12.80
CA THR A 23 4.23 -8.68 13.31
C THR A 23 4.31 -8.69 14.84
N PHE A 24 3.21 -8.35 15.51
CA PHE A 24 3.20 -8.18 16.97
C PHE A 24 2.46 -9.30 17.72
N GLY A 25 2.06 -10.37 17.02
CA GLY A 25 1.48 -11.54 17.67
C GLY A 25 2.54 -12.31 18.46
N ASP A 26 2.16 -12.77 19.65
CA ASP A 26 3.00 -13.62 20.52
C ASP A 26 2.90 -15.12 20.16
N PHE A 27 1.89 -15.48 19.36
CA PHE A 27 1.63 -16.85 18.89
C PHE A 27 1.31 -16.85 17.39
N PRO A 28 1.58 -17.95 16.68
CA PRO A 28 1.15 -18.11 15.30
C PRO A 28 -0.38 -18.00 15.20
N LEU A 29 -0.87 -17.16 14.28
CA LEU A 29 -2.30 -16.99 14.01
C LEU A 29 -2.92 -18.25 13.39
N TYR A 30 -2.11 -19.09 12.74
CA TYR A 30 -2.52 -20.33 12.11
C TYR A 30 -1.85 -21.52 12.81
N ASN A 31 -2.49 -22.08 13.84
CA ASN A 31 -1.95 -23.20 14.61
C ASN A 31 -1.60 -24.43 13.74
N THR A 32 -2.34 -24.67 12.66
CA THR A 32 -2.04 -25.75 11.70
C THR A 32 -0.66 -25.58 11.04
N TYR A 33 -0.16 -24.35 10.96
CA TYR A 33 1.15 -24.04 10.38
C TYR A 33 2.31 -24.50 11.27
N GLU A 34 2.09 -24.68 12.57
CA GLU A 34 3.10 -25.25 13.48
C GLU A 34 3.44 -26.71 13.14
N LEU A 35 2.51 -27.43 12.50
CA LEU A 35 2.67 -28.82 12.10
C LEU A 35 3.39 -28.97 10.75
N ALA A 36 3.63 -27.86 10.04
CA ALA A 36 4.26 -27.90 8.73
C ALA A 36 5.75 -28.29 8.85
N PRO A 37 6.26 -29.18 7.98
CA PRO A 37 7.70 -29.42 7.87
C PRO A 37 8.40 -28.10 7.54
N ARG A 38 9.38 -27.73 8.37
CA ARG A 38 10.07 -26.44 8.21
C ARG A 38 11.09 -26.51 7.08
N VAL A 39 11.06 -25.51 6.20
CA VAL A 39 11.99 -25.40 5.05
C VAL A 39 13.26 -24.64 5.43
N PHE A 40 13.15 -23.75 6.42
CA PHE A 40 14.24 -22.97 7.03
C PHE A 40 14.28 -23.22 8.54
N ASP A 41 15.40 -22.90 9.19
CA ASP A 41 15.58 -23.01 10.66
C ASP A 41 14.79 -21.96 11.48
N LEU A 42 13.72 -21.41 10.91
CA LEU A 42 12.83 -20.46 11.57
C LEU A 42 11.72 -21.19 12.34
N THR A 43 11.27 -20.63 13.45
CA THR A 43 10.01 -20.99 14.08
C THR A 43 8.82 -20.46 13.28
N ALA A 44 7.65 -21.09 13.45
CA ALA A 44 6.41 -20.62 12.82
C ALA A 44 6.08 -19.17 13.22
N LEU A 45 6.44 -18.79 14.46
CA LEU A 45 6.29 -17.42 14.94
C LEU A 45 7.24 -16.45 14.23
N GLU A 46 8.53 -16.80 14.12
CA GLU A 46 9.51 -15.96 13.43
C GLU A 46 9.16 -15.77 11.95
N ASP A 47 8.75 -16.84 11.26
CA ASP A 47 8.31 -16.77 9.86
C ASP A 47 7.11 -15.83 9.70
N GLN A 48 6.11 -15.94 10.59
CA GLN A 48 4.96 -15.03 10.61
C GLN A 48 5.35 -13.57 10.85
N GLN A 49 6.22 -13.31 11.83
CA GLN A 49 6.63 -11.95 12.18
C GLN A 49 7.43 -11.32 11.03
N ILE A 50 8.31 -12.09 10.38
CA ILE A 50 9.03 -11.67 9.18
C ILE A 50 8.05 -11.38 8.04
N ALA A 51 7.08 -12.24 7.81
CA ALA A 51 6.04 -12.01 6.80
C ALA A 51 5.24 -10.73 7.06
N GLY A 52 4.85 -10.49 8.32
CA GLY A 52 4.19 -9.26 8.76
C GLY A 52 5.05 -8.02 8.54
N LEU A 53 6.35 -8.10 8.85
CA LEU A 53 7.29 -7.00 8.66
C LEU A 53 7.50 -6.70 7.16
N ILE A 54 7.66 -7.73 6.33
CA ILE A 54 7.76 -7.60 4.87
C ILE A 54 6.51 -6.94 4.32
N MET A 55 5.32 -7.40 4.72
CA MET A 55 4.04 -6.81 4.29
C MET A 55 3.96 -5.33 4.64
N LYS A 56 4.38 -4.96 5.86
CA LYS A 56 4.37 -3.58 6.34
C LYS A 56 5.33 -2.69 5.54
N VAL A 57 6.54 -3.17 5.28
CA VAL A 57 7.57 -2.39 4.57
C VAL A 57 7.29 -2.32 3.06
N ALA A 58 6.85 -3.40 2.44
CA ALA A 58 6.61 -3.47 0.99
C ALA A 58 5.46 -2.57 0.52
N THR A 59 4.45 -2.35 1.37
CA THR A 59 3.30 -1.50 1.05
C THR A 59 3.67 -0.03 0.89
N ILE A 60 4.69 0.44 1.62
CA ILE A 60 5.12 1.83 1.66
C ILE A 60 5.59 2.32 0.27
N PRO A 61 6.63 1.74 -0.37
CA PRO A 61 7.13 2.25 -1.64
C PRO A 61 6.10 2.20 -2.75
N ILE A 62 5.25 1.16 -2.79
CA ILE A 62 4.20 1.01 -3.83
C ILE A 62 3.19 2.17 -3.72
N THR A 63 2.71 2.44 -2.51
CA THR A 63 1.71 3.50 -2.28
C THR A 63 2.29 4.88 -2.57
N TRP A 64 3.49 5.17 -2.07
CA TRP A 64 4.15 6.46 -2.30
C TRP A 64 4.49 6.70 -3.78
N LEU A 65 4.90 5.66 -4.52
CA LEU A 65 5.14 5.76 -5.96
C LEU A 65 3.85 6.07 -6.73
N ALA A 66 2.74 5.39 -6.42
CA ALA A 66 1.44 5.65 -7.04
C ALA A 66 0.96 7.08 -6.78
N ILE A 67 1.07 7.55 -5.53
CA ILE A 67 0.74 8.93 -5.14
C ILE A 67 1.61 9.94 -5.92
N GLY A 68 2.92 9.70 -5.98
CA GLY A 68 3.86 10.55 -6.71
C GLY A 68 3.50 10.66 -8.20
N VAL A 69 3.28 9.52 -8.87
CA VAL A 69 2.87 9.50 -10.29
C VAL A 69 1.58 10.27 -10.51
N MET A 70 0.57 10.07 -9.66
CA MET A 70 -0.70 10.79 -9.78
C MET A 70 -0.56 12.29 -9.56
N PHE A 71 0.26 12.70 -8.59
CA PHE A 71 0.54 14.10 -8.30
C PHE A 71 1.20 14.79 -9.50
N PHE A 72 2.28 14.21 -10.05
CA PHE A 72 2.97 14.79 -11.22
C PHE A 72 2.08 14.84 -12.46
N ARG A 73 1.22 13.83 -12.68
CA ARG A 73 0.26 13.83 -13.79
C ARG A 73 -0.78 14.95 -13.66
N TRP A 74 -1.31 15.16 -12.45
CA TRP A 74 -2.23 16.26 -12.19
C TRP A 74 -1.55 17.62 -12.33
N ALA A 75 -0.36 17.80 -11.75
CA ALA A 75 0.39 19.05 -11.84
C ALA A 75 0.71 19.45 -13.29
N LYS A 76 0.99 18.48 -14.17
CA LYS A 76 1.21 18.73 -15.60
C LYS A 76 -0.07 19.18 -16.33
N GLN A 77 -1.25 18.73 -15.90
CA GLN A 77 -2.52 19.07 -16.54
C GLN A 77 -2.98 20.50 -16.23
N GLU A 78 -2.65 21.02 -15.05
CA GLU A 78 -2.99 22.41 -14.67
C GLU A 78 -2.16 23.45 -15.42
N GLY A 79 -0.99 23.06 -15.96
CA GLY A 79 -0.15 23.92 -16.80
C GLY A 79 -0.63 24.08 -18.25
N VAL A 80 -1.78 23.51 -18.64
CA VAL A 80 -2.35 23.66 -19.98
C VAL A 80 -3.54 24.62 -19.90
N PRO A 81 -3.39 25.90 -20.28
CA PRO A 81 -4.52 26.83 -20.35
C PRO A 81 -5.55 26.25 -21.32
N SER A 82 -6.78 26.06 -20.86
CA SER A 82 -7.92 25.77 -21.72
C SER A 82 -8.09 26.96 -22.66
N SER A 83 -7.51 26.85 -23.86
CA SER A 83 -7.67 27.83 -24.93
C SER A 83 -9.10 27.72 -25.42
N GLN A 84 -10.02 28.37 -24.72
CA GLN A 84 -11.41 28.46 -25.12
C GLN A 84 -11.45 29.33 -26.37
N PRO A 85 -11.80 28.80 -27.55
CA PRO A 85 -11.98 29.63 -28.73
C PRO A 85 -13.16 30.56 -28.39
N ARG A 86 -12.87 31.85 -28.29
CA ARG A 86 -13.89 32.87 -28.12
C ARG A 86 -14.79 32.78 -29.34
N HIS A 87 -16.01 32.30 -29.18
CA HIS A 87 -17.04 32.42 -30.21
C HIS A 87 -17.26 33.93 -30.39
N VAL A 88 -16.66 34.47 -31.45
CA VAL A 88 -16.86 35.85 -31.88
C VAL A 88 -18.03 35.78 -32.85
N ASP A 89 -19.24 35.78 -32.28
CA ASP A 89 -20.45 35.92 -33.08
C ASP A 89 -20.89 37.38 -33.00
N SER A 90 -20.77 38.00 -34.17
CA SER A 90 -21.07 39.37 -34.60
C SER A 90 -22.55 39.73 -34.53
#